data_AF-A0A6A2FXK4-F1
#
_entry.id   AF-A0A6A2FXK4-F1
#
_cell.length_a   1.000
_cell.length_b   1.000
_cell.length_c   1.000
_cell.angle_alpha   90.00
_cell.angle_beta   90.00
_cell.angle_gamma   90.00
#
_symmetry.space_group_name_H-M   'P 1'
#
loop_
_entity.id
_entity.type
_entity.pdbx_description
1 polymer ?
#
loop_
_entity_poly.entity_id
_entity_poly.type
_entity_poly.pdbx_seq_one_letter_code
_entity_poly.pdbx_strand_id
1 'polypeptide(L)' 'GVALGMKENLSYHMARHSFGTLTLTAGIPIESIARMMGHTNIDSTQVYAQVTDRKISSDMNRLMERRKPAAGKEAAG' A
#
# COMPACT_ATOMS: atom_id res chain seq x y z
N GLY A 1 16.85 -0.30 24.28
CA GLY A 1 16.41 1.08 24.51
C GLY A 1 14.91 1.12 24.42
N VAL A 2 14.23 1.73 25.39
CA VAL A 2 12.77 1.88 25.38
C VAL A 2 12.44 3.16 24.62
N ALA A 3 11.81 3.02 23.47
CA ALA A 3 11.08 4.11 22.83
C ALA A 3 9.58 3.77 22.94
N LEU A 4 8.80 4.72 23.48
CA LEU A 4 7.32 4.71 23.45
C LEU A 4 6.56 3.65 24.27
N GLY A 5 7.16 3.08 25.32
CA GLY A 5 6.43 2.18 26.24
C GLY A 5 6.09 0.80 25.65
N MET A 6 6.66 0.45 24.50
CA MET A 6 6.56 -0.88 23.91
C MET A 6 7.69 -1.75 24.45
N LYS A 7 7.34 -2.90 25.06
CA LYS A 7 8.29 -3.89 25.60
C LYS A 7 9.01 -4.72 24.54
N GLU A 8 8.72 -4.48 23.26
CA GLU A 8 9.30 -5.19 22.14
C GLU A 8 10.61 -4.53 21.69
N ASN A 9 11.65 -5.31 21.45
CA ASN A 9 12.88 -4.82 20.87
C ASN A 9 12.61 -4.40 19.42
N LEU A 10 12.38 -3.10 19.20
CA LEU A 10 12.29 -2.48 17.87
C LEU A 10 13.60 -2.71 17.11
N SER A 11 13.63 -3.80 16.34
CA SER A 11 14.75 -4.10 15.46
C SER A 11 14.64 -3.29 14.16
N TYR A 12 15.77 -3.08 13.49
CA TYR A 12 15.80 -2.48 12.16
C TYR A 12 14.88 -3.20 11.16
N HIS A 13 14.74 -4.53 11.30
CA HIS A 13 13.82 -5.32 10.49
C HIS A 13 12.35 -4.98 10.77
N MET A 14 11.96 -4.78 12.03
CA MET A 14 10.58 -4.41 12.41
C MET A 14 10.21 -3.00 11.95
N ALA A 15 11.12 -2.04 12.09
CA ALA A 15 10.92 -0.67 11.60
C ALA A 15 10.71 -0.66 10.08
N ARG A 16 11.53 -1.43 9.36
CA ARG A 16 11.45 -1.59 7.91
C ARG A 16 10.15 -2.27 7.46
N HIS A 17 9.70 -3.28 8.21
CA HIS A 17 8.43 -3.94 7.93
C HIS A 17 7.23 -3.02 8.17
N SER A 18 7.26 -2.26 9.26
CA SER A 18 6.23 -1.27 9.57
C SER A 18 6.16 -0.17 8.52
N PHE A 19 7.32 0.35 8.09
CA PHE A 19 7.40 1.35 7.02
C PHE A 19 6.79 0.83 5.70
N GLY A 20 7.13 -0.38 5.27
CA GLY A 20 6.61 -0.97 4.04
C GLY A 20 5.10 -1.21 4.09
N THR A 21 4.58 -1.75 5.21
CA THR A 21 3.13 -1.94 5.39
C THR A 21 2.39 -0.61 5.36
N LEU A 22 2.84 0.39 6.12
CA LEU A 22 2.17 1.70 6.22
C LEU A 22 2.15 2.42 4.86
N THR A 23 3.27 2.43 4.15
CA THR A 23 3.36 3.10 2.83
C THR A 23 2.54 2.39 1.77
N LEU A 24 2.46 1.07 1.81
CA LEU A 24 1.63 0.29 0.89
C LEU A 24 0.15 0.57 1.12
N THR A 25 -0.29 0.59 2.38
CA THR A 25 -1.65 0.98 2.79
C THR A 25 -1.98 2.42 2.41
N ALA A 26 -1.00 3.33 2.45
CA ALA A 26 -1.15 4.72 2.01
C ALA A 26 -1.27 4.88 0.49
N GLY A 27 -1.27 3.80 -0.29
CA GLY A 27 -1.45 3.86 -1.74
C GLY A 27 -0.15 3.92 -2.54
N ILE A 28 1.03 3.87 -1.92
CA ILE A 28 2.29 3.89 -2.66
C ILE A 28 2.58 2.51 -3.32
N PRO A 29 2.93 2.47 -4.62
CA PRO A 29 3.28 1.22 -5.31
C PRO A 29 4.47 0.49 -4.67
N ILE A 30 4.44 -0.83 -4.71
CA ILE A 30 5.40 -1.70 -4.03
C ILE A 30 6.82 -1.55 -4.58
N GLU A 31 6.94 -1.23 -5.87
CA GLU A 31 8.20 -0.94 -6.56
C GLU A 31 8.81 0.38 -6.10
N SER A 32 7.96 1.37 -5.81
CA SER A 32 8.40 2.66 -5.24
C SER A 32 8.88 2.48 -3.80
N ILE A 33 8.17 1.67 -3.01
CA ILE A 33 8.57 1.31 -1.64
C ILE A 33 9.90 0.54 -1.64
N ALA A 34 10.06 -0.44 -2.52
CA ALA A 34 11.30 -1.21 -2.66
C ALA A 34 12.50 -0.30 -2.98
N ARG A 35 12.33 0.66 -3.90
CA ARG A 35 13.33 1.69 -4.21
C ARG A 35 13.64 2.59 -3.01
N MET A 36 12.63 3.07 -2.28
CA MET A 36 12.82 3.88 -1.06
C MET A 36 13.61 3.14 0.01
N MET A 37 13.46 1.81 0.08
CA MET A 37 14.16 0.97 1.03
C MET A 37 15.55 0.54 0.54
N GLY A 38 15.97 0.93 -0.66
CA GLY A 38 17.27 0.57 -1.25
C GLY A 38 17.38 -0.88 -1.69
N HIS A 39 16.25 -1.56 -1.88
CA HIS A 39 16.24 -2.95 -2.37
C HIS A 39 16.32 -3.01 -3.88
N THR A 40 17.36 -3.67 -4.40
CA THR A 40 17.48 -4.06 -5.81
C THR A 40 16.64 -5.30 -6.16
N ASN A 41 16.37 -6.18 -5.18
CA ASN A 41 15.51 -7.36 -5.35
C ASN A 41 14.21 -7.27 -4.52
N ILE A 42 13.10 -7.63 -5.16
CA ILE A 42 11.74 -7.66 -4.56
C ILE A 42 11.49 -8.89 -3.68
N ASP A 43 12.44 -9.80 -3.52
CA ASP A 43 12.26 -11.06 -2.79
C ASP A 43 11.83 -10.82 -1.32
N SER A 44 12.43 -9.85 -0.64
CA SER A 44 12.02 -9.44 0.72
C SER A 44 10.65 -8.75 0.77
N THR A 45 10.14 -8.34 -0.38
CA THR A 45 8.88 -7.62 -0.57
C THR A 45 7.72 -8.58 -0.84
N GLN A 46 8.00 -9.87 -1.11
CA GLN A 46 6.98 -10.93 -1.22
C GLN A 46 6.14 -11.08 0.06
N VAL A 47 6.69 -10.69 1.23
CA VAL A 47 5.95 -10.65 2.50
C VAL A 47 4.70 -9.75 2.45
N TYR A 48 4.61 -8.82 1.49
CA TYR A 48 3.47 -7.93 1.32
C TYR A 48 2.41 -8.42 0.31
N ALA A 49 2.55 -9.63 -0.24
CA ALA A 49 1.68 -10.15 -1.31
C ALA A 49 0.17 -9.99 -1.00
N GLN A 50 -0.26 -10.39 0.20
CA GLN A 50 -1.67 -10.29 0.59
C GLN A 50 -2.20 -8.83 0.63
N VAL A 51 -1.36 -7.88 1.04
CA VAL A 51 -1.73 -6.46 1.08
C VAL A 51 -1.81 -5.90 -0.33
N THR A 52 -0.89 -6.33 -1.21
CA THR A 52 -0.89 -5.97 -2.64
C THR A 52 -2.16 -6.45 -3.34
N ASP A 53 -2.60 -7.69 -3.11
CA ASP A 53 -3.82 -8.23 -3.74
C ASP A 53 -5.06 -7.41 -3.38
N ARG A 54 -5.22 -7.07 -2.09
CA ARG A 54 -6.32 -6.22 -1.62
C ARG A 54 -6.29 -4.85 -2.28
N LYS A 55 -5.08 -4.28 -2.44
CA LYS A 55 -4.89 -2.98 -3.06
C LYS A 55 -5.23 -3.00 -4.55
N ILE A 56 -4.79 -4.00 -5.29
CA ILE A 56 -5.14 -4.18 -6.71
C ILE A 56 -6.65 -4.23 -6.87
N SER A 57 -7.34 -5.03 -6.04
CA SER A 57 -8.81 -5.10 -6.06
C SER A 57 -9.45 -3.73 -5.81
N SER A 58 -9.00 -3.00 -4.79
CA SER A 58 -9.49 -1.66 -4.48
C SER A 58 -9.26 -0.65 -5.62
N ASP A 59 -8.06 -0.65 -6.21
CA ASP A 59 -7.70 0.27 -7.29
C ASP A 59 -8.51 -0.02 -8.57
N MET A 60 -8.76 -1.30 -8.86
CA MET A 60 -9.60 -1.71 -9.97
C MET A 60 -11.06 -1.33 -9.75
N ASN A 61 -11.60 -1.51 -8.54
CA ASN A 61 -12.95 -1.07 -8.20
C ASN A 61 -13.09 0.45 -8.42
N ARG A 62 -12.13 1.24 -7.94
CA ARG A 62 -12.10 2.70 -8.14
C ARG A 62 -12.01 3.08 -9.61
N LEU A 63 -11.21 2.36 -10.40
CA LEU A 63 -11.12 2.58 -11.85
C LEU A 63 -12.47 2.30 -12.53
N MET A 64 -13.14 1.21 -12.16
CA MET A 64 -14.45 0.85 -12.70
C MET A 64 -15.52 1.89 -12.34
N GLU A 65 -15.52 2.41 -11.11
CA GLU A 65 -16.41 3.51 -10.71
C GLU A 65 -16.18 4.76 -11.55
N ARG A 66 -14.93 5.17 -11.76
CA ARG A 66 -14.58 6.32 -12.61
C ARG A 66 -14.98 6.12 -14.07
N ARG A 67 -15.01 4.88 -14.55
CA ARG A 67 -15.38 4.53 -15.93
C ARG A 67 -16.87 4.24 -16.10
N LYS A 68 -17.69 4.20 -15.04
CA LYS A 68 -19.14 4.07 -15.20
C LYS A 68 -19.59 5.23 -16.12
N PRO A 69 -20.21 4.94 -17.28
CA PRO A 69 -20.74 6.00 -18.11
C PRO A 69 -21.72 6.79 -17.24
N ALA A 70 -21.67 8.12 -17.33
CA ALA A 70 -22.58 8.99 -16.62
C ALA A 70 -24.01 8.73 -17.13
N ALA A 71 -24.68 7.73 -16.56
CA ALA A 71 -26.09 7.52 -16.77
C ALA A 71 -26.82 8.65 -16.04
N GLY A 72 -27.21 9.69 -16.80
CA GLY A 72 -28.16 10.72 -16.36
C GLY A 72 -27.56 12.09 -16.05
N LYS A 73 -27.11 12.80 -17.08
CA LYS A 73 -27.22 14.28 -17.15
C LYS A 73 -27.82 14.68 -18.49
N GLU A 74 -29.04 14.22 -18.76
CA GLU A 74 -29.94 14.83 -19.74
C GLU A 74 -31.34 14.90 -19.10
N ALA A 75 -32.02 16.04 -19.32
CA ALA A 75 -33.38 16.39 -18.91
C ALA A 75 -33.62 16.86 -17.46
N ALA A 76 -33.25 18.12 -17.18
CA ALA A 76 -34.08 19.05 -16.39
C ALA A 76 -33.59 20.49 -16.62
N GLY A 77 -34.40 21.31 -17.31
CA GLY A 77 -34.21 22.74 -17.49
C GLY A 77 -34.19 23.18 -18.94
#